data_AF-A0A2R6PKY8-F1
#
_entry.id   AF-A0A2R6PKY8-F1
#
_cell.length_a   1.000
_cell.length_b   1.000
_cell.length_c   1.000
_cell.angle_alpha   90.00
_cell.angle_beta   90.00
_cell.angle_gamma   90.00
#
_symmetry.space_group_name_H-M   'P 1'
#
loop_
_entity.id
_entity.type
_entity.pdbx_description
1 polymer ?
#
loop_
_entity_poly.entity_id
_entity_poly.type
_entity_poly.pdbx_seq_one_letter_code
_entity_poly.pdbx_strand_id
1 'polypeptide(L)'
;MRRRSRRLHQRPLRRPRRERGFLLWNILAVHKLIHGGVRYLEKAVFNLDYGQLKLVFHALEERKQVIENAPHLCNALPCMTPCFDWFEVACYWMGLKLYDLVAGPRLLHLSRYYSAQESVELFPTLARNGKDRTLKGAVVYYDGQMNDSRLNVGIACTAALAGAAVLNHAEVITFLKDEGSERIIGARV
;
A
#
# COMPACT_ATOMS: atom_id res chain seq x y z
N MET A 1 -47.14 50.72 18.79
CA MET A 1 -47.79 49.70 17.93
C MET A 1 -46.73 49.09 17.02
N ARG A 2 -46.35 47.80 17.21
CA ARG A 2 -45.48 46.95 16.35
C ARG A 2 -44.01 47.44 16.15
N ARG A 3 -42.93 46.66 16.19
CA ARG A 3 -42.69 45.21 16.06
C ARG A 3 -41.28 44.84 16.61
N ARG A 4 -41.23 43.66 17.24
CA ARG A 4 -40.10 42.75 17.52
C ARG A 4 -38.89 42.83 16.59
N SER A 5 -37.69 42.57 17.12
CA SER A 5 -36.80 41.50 16.59
C SER A 5 -35.59 41.19 17.49
N ARG A 6 -35.65 39.99 18.09
CA ARG A 6 -34.59 39.05 18.50
C ARG A 6 -33.12 39.51 18.60
N ARG A 7 -32.59 39.48 19.84
CA ARG A 7 -31.15 39.29 20.12
C ARG A 7 -30.76 37.85 19.74
N LEU A 8 -29.87 37.71 18.76
CA LEU A 8 -29.17 36.46 18.48
C LEU A 8 -27.87 36.43 19.27
N HIS A 9 -27.71 35.33 19.99
CA HIS A 9 -26.60 34.95 20.83
C HIS A 9 -25.33 34.79 19.95
N GLN A 10 -24.37 35.71 20.07
CA GLN A 10 -23.05 35.55 19.43
C GLN A 10 -22.28 34.47 20.19
N ARG A 11 -22.23 33.25 19.62
CA ARG A 11 -21.26 32.23 20.02
C ARG A 11 -19.92 32.56 19.34
N PRO A 12 -18.79 32.55 20.05
CA PRO A 12 -17.49 32.75 19.42
C PRO A 12 -17.20 31.55 18.50
N LEU A 13 -16.95 31.83 17.23
CA LEU A 13 -16.44 30.86 16.26
C LEU A 13 -15.12 30.32 16.79
N ARG A 14 -15.11 29.03 17.18
CA ARG A 14 -13.87 28.28 17.42
C ARG A 14 -13.06 28.34 16.14
N ARG A 15 -11.95 29.09 16.18
CA ARG A 15 -10.91 29.03 15.14
C ARG A 15 -10.49 27.56 14.98
N PRO A 16 -10.44 27.00 13.77
CA PRO A 16 -9.75 25.73 13.58
C PRO A 16 -8.29 25.94 13.99
N ARG A 17 -7.86 25.13 14.95
CA ARG A 17 -6.48 25.04 15.42
C ARG A 17 -5.67 24.57 14.21
N ARG A 18 -4.84 25.46 13.68
CA ARG A 18 -3.88 25.20 12.59
C ARG A 18 -2.90 24.15 13.11
N GLU A 19 -3.15 22.88 12.81
CA GLU A 19 -2.22 21.80 13.13
C GLU A 19 -0.99 21.95 12.24
N ARG A 20 0.14 22.24 12.90
CA ARG A 20 1.45 22.38 12.30
C ARG A 20 1.98 20.98 12.00
N GLY A 21 2.47 20.81 10.76
CA GLY A 21 3.45 19.80 10.38
C GLY A 21 3.13 18.38 10.77
N PHE A 22 2.26 17.69 10.03
CA PHE A 22 2.15 16.22 10.13
C PHE A 22 1.46 15.57 8.91
N LEU A 23 1.50 16.21 7.73
CA LEU A 23 0.87 15.65 6.52
C LEU A 23 1.69 14.53 5.87
N LEU A 24 3.02 14.54 6.04
CA LEU A 24 3.90 13.46 5.57
C LEU A 24 3.99 12.30 6.56
N TRP A 25 3.90 12.53 7.88
CA TRP A 25 4.07 11.47 8.87
C TRP A 25 2.88 10.50 8.95
N ASN A 26 1.65 10.99 8.75
CA ASN A 26 0.47 10.11 8.75
C ASN A 26 0.37 9.22 7.49
N ILE A 27 1.12 9.52 6.43
CA ILE A 27 1.18 8.70 5.21
C ILE A 27 2.29 7.64 5.31
N LEU A 28 3.28 7.81 6.20
CA LEU A 28 4.42 6.88 6.40
C LEU A 28 4.10 5.69 7.33
N ALA A 29 2.90 5.63 7.90
CA ALA A 29 2.41 4.50 8.70
C ALA A 29 1.67 3.46 7.84
N VAL A 30 2.09 3.30 6.58
CA VAL A 30 1.60 2.22 5.71
C VAL A 30 2.41 0.97 6.03
N HIS A 31 1.75 -0.20 6.14
CA HIS A 31 2.47 -1.48 6.14
C HIS A 31 3.46 -1.42 4.98
N LYS A 32 4.77 -1.48 5.25
CA LYS A 32 5.88 -1.23 4.31
C LYS A 32 5.96 -2.29 3.20
N LEU A 33 4.85 -2.52 2.53
CA LEU A 33 4.54 -3.60 1.62
C LEU A 33 3.97 -2.97 0.36
N ILE A 34 4.50 -3.41 -0.77
CA ILE A 34 3.91 -3.18 -2.08
C ILE A 34 2.99 -4.38 -2.30
N HIS A 35 1.77 -4.32 -1.76
CA HIS A 35 0.85 -5.44 -1.83
C HIS A 35 0.25 -5.58 -3.21
N GLY A 36 0.41 -6.75 -3.83
CA GLY A 36 -0.15 -7.08 -5.15
C GLY A 36 -1.67 -7.29 -5.17
N GLY A 37 -2.38 -6.92 -4.10
CA GLY A 37 -3.84 -6.92 -4.05
C GLY A 37 -4.50 -8.30 -4.02
N VAL A 38 -3.97 -9.27 -3.28
CA VAL A 38 -4.54 -10.64 -3.17
C VAL A 38 -6.03 -10.60 -2.77
N ARG A 39 -6.39 -9.67 -1.87
CA ARG A 39 -7.80 -9.45 -1.44
C ARG A 39 -8.68 -8.83 -2.52
N TYR A 40 -8.09 -8.10 -3.47
CA TYR A 40 -8.82 -7.54 -4.61
C TYR A 40 -9.01 -8.58 -5.71
N LEU A 41 -8.06 -9.51 -5.86
CA LEU A 41 -8.22 -10.65 -6.77
C LEU A 41 -9.39 -11.54 -6.35
N GLU A 42 -9.52 -11.81 -5.05
CA GLU A 42 -10.66 -12.54 -4.48
C GLU A 42 -11.98 -11.90 -4.94
N LYS A 43 -12.15 -10.60 -4.72
CA LYS A 43 -13.37 -9.88 -5.13
C LYS A 43 -13.55 -9.82 -6.65
N ALA A 44 -12.48 -9.62 -7.42
CA ALA A 44 -12.55 -9.55 -8.87
C ALA A 44 -12.99 -10.88 -9.49
N VAL A 45 -12.50 -12.00 -8.95
CA VAL A 45 -12.86 -13.36 -9.40
C VAL A 45 -14.27 -13.72 -8.96
N PHE A 46 -14.64 -13.47 -7.70
CA PHE A 46 -15.97 -13.84 -7.19
C PHE A 46 -17.10 -12.95 -7.72
N ASN A 47 -16.83 -11.67 -7.97
CA ASN A 47 -17.84 -10.72 -8.48
C ASN A 47 -17.76 -10.47 -9.99
N LEU A 48 -16.86 -11.18 -10.71
CA LEU A 48 -16.65 -11.02 -12.16
C LEU A 48 -16.46 -9.55 -12.59
N ASP A 49 -15.80 -8.75 -11.76
CA ASP A 49 -15.57 -7.34 -12.03
C ASP A 49 -14.26 -7.14 -12.82
N TYR A 50 -14.40 -6.91 -14.12
CA TYR A 50 -13.28 -6.68 -15.02
C TYR A 50 -12.48 -5.42 -14.67
N GLY A 51 -13.12 -4.38 -14.11
CA GLY A 51 -12.45 -3.16 -13.68
C GLY A 51 -11.49 -3.41 -12.52
N GLN A 52 -11.93 -4.21 -11.54
CA GLN A 52 -11.07 -4.63 -10.42
C GLN A 52 -9.94 -5.55 -10.88
N LEU A 53 -10.22 -6.45 -11.83
CA LEU A 53 -9.19 -7.34 -12.38
C LEU A 53 -8.08 -6.55 -13.08
N LYS A 54 -8.44 -5.53 -13.89
CA LYS A 54 -7.48 -4.64 -14.53
C LYS A 54 -6.60 -3.92 -13.51
N LEU A 55 -7.20 -3.44 -12.41
CA LEU A 55 -6.46 -2.78 -11.34
C LEU A 55 -5.44 -3.72 -10.68
N VAL A 56 -5.82 -4.99 -10.45
CA VAL A 56 -4.90 -6.01 -9.92
C VAL A 56 -3.72 -6.23 -10.87
N PHE A 57 -3.95 -6.36 -12.18
CA PHE A 57 -2.86 -6.52 -13.14
C PHE A 57 -1.91 -5.33 -13.17
N HIS A 58 -2.44 -4.10 -13.15
CA HIS A 58 -1.60 -2.90 -13.06
C HIS A 58 -0.79 -2.89 -11.76
N ALA A 59 -1.41 -3.20 -10.62
CA ALA A 59 -0.71 -3.23 -9.33
C ALA A 59 0.43 -4.28 -9.31
N LEU A 60 0.22 -5.45 -9.92
CA LEU A 60 1.25 -6.49 -10.02
C LEU A 60 2.41 -6.07 -10.93
N GLU A 61 2.10 -5.42 -12.06
CA GLU A 61 3.09 -4.89 -12.99
C GLU A 61 3.94 -3.79 -12.33
N GLU A 62 3.30 -2.79 -11.74
CA GLU A 62 3.97 -1.69 -11.03
C GLU A 62 4.85 -2.21 -9.89
N ARG A 63 4.38 -3.20 -9.14
CA ARG A 63 5.19 -3.85 -8.08
C ARG A 63 6.48 -4.42 -8.63
N LYS A 64 6.41 -5.16 -9.75
CA LYS A 64 7.58 -5.74 -10.39
C LYS A 64 8.53 -4.64 -10.86
N GLN A 65 8.02 -3.64 -11.56
CA GLN A 65 8.82 -2.53 -12.08
C GLN A 65 9.51 -1.72 -10.98
N VAL A 66 8.82 -1.42 -9.87
CA VAL A 66 9.42 -0.70 -8.74
C VAL A 66 10.55 -1.49 -8.10
N ILE A 67 10.40 -2.81 -7.94
CA ILE A 67 11.46 -3.68 -7.42
C ILE A 67 12.65 -3.74 -8.39
N GLU A 68 12.40 -3.80 -9.71
CA GLU A 68 13.46 -3.78 -10.73
C GLU A 68 14.19 -2.42 -10.80
N ASN A 69 13.46 -1.31 -10.65
CA ASN A 69 14.01 0.04 -10.71
C ASN A 69 14.81 0.43 -9.46
N ALA A 70 14.39 -0.05 -8.28
CA ALA A 70 15.00 0.30 -7.00
C ALA A 70 15.27 -0.94 -6.12
N PRO A 71 16.07 -1.92 -6.57
CA PRO A 71 16.29 -3.18 -5.85
C PRO A 71 16.99 -2.99 -4.49
N HIS A 72 17.63 -1.85 -4.29
CA HIS A 72 18.28 -1.45 -3.04
C HIS A 72 17.30 -0.86 -2.01
N LEU A 73 16.06 -0.55 -2.42
CA LEU A 73 15.00 0.01 -1.56
C LEU A 73 13.75 -0.87 -1.51
N CYS A 74 13.57 -1.71 -2.53
CA CYS A 74 12.41 -2.56 -2.73
C CYS A 74 12.87 -3.99 -3.01
N ASN A 75 12.27 -4.96 -2.34
CA ASN A 75 12.63 -6.37 -2.47
C ASN A 75 11.41 -7.28 -2.35
N ALA A 76 11.52 -8.49 -2.89
CA ALA A 76 10.54 -9.53 -2.60
C ALA A 76 10.64 -9.96 -1.13
N LEU A 77 9.50 -10.09 -0.45
CA LEU A 77 9.39 -10.55 0.92
C LEU A 77 8.58 -11.85 0.94
N PRO A 78 9.15 -12.97 1.42
CA PRO A 78 8.39 -14.18 1.65
C PRO A 78 7.42 -14.00 2.83
N CYS A 79 6.14 -14.24 2.58
CA CYS A 79 5.07 -14.26 3.56
C CYS A 79 4.63 -15.71 3.76
N MET A 80 4.79 -16.21 4.99
CA MET A 80 4.43 -17.57 5.36
C MET A 80 3.13 -17.59 6.16
N THR A 81 2.20 -18.45 5.75
CA THR A 81 0.94 -18.68 6.46
C THR A 81 0.93 -20.10 7.03
N PRO A 82 1.06 -20.29 8.36
CA PRO A 82 0.98 -21.60 8.98
C PRO A 82 -0.44 -22.15 8.91
N CYS A 83 -0.56 -23.44 8.61
CA CYS A 83 -1.83 -24.17 8.50
C CYS A 83 -1.88 -25.28 9.55
N PHE A 84 -2.95 -25.31 10.34
CA PHE A 84 -3.12 -26.28 11.43
C PHE A 84 -4.15 -27.37 11.09
N ASP A 85 -4.78 -27.27 9.92
CA ASP A 85 -5.69 -28.28 9.37
C ASP A 85 -5.37 -28.56 7.89
N TRP A 86 -5.65 -29.78 7.43
CA TRP A 86 -5.44 -30.19 6.03
C TRP A 86 -6.40 -29.48 5.07
N PHE A 87 -7.61 -29.14 5.52
CA PHE A 87 -8.53 -28.33 4.72
C PHE A 87 -7.99 -26.91 4.49
N GLU A 88 -7.44 -26.28 5.55
CA GLU A 88 -6.76 -24.98 5.44
C GLU A 88 -5.61 -25.03 4.44
N VAL A 89 -4.77 -26.07 4.50
CA VAL A 89 -3.68 -26.29 3.53
C VAL A 89 -4.22 -26.33 2.10
N ALA A 90 -5.24 -27.15 1.85
CA ALA A 90 -5.81 -27.31 0.51
C ALA A 90 -6.40 -25.97 -0.01
N CYS A 91 -7.20 -25.28 0.80
CA CYS A 91 -7.80 -24.00 0.43
C CYS A 91 -6.75 -22.93 0.12
N TYR A 92 -5.77 -22.73 1.02
CA TYR A 92 -4.76 -21.70 0.81
C TYR A 92 -3.82 -22.03 -0.34
N TRP A 93 -3.42 -23.30 -0.49
CA TRP A 93 -2.57 -23.73 -1.59
C TRP A 93 -3.25 -23.53 -2.95
N MET A 94 -4.52 -23.94 -3.08
CA MET A 94 -5.29 -23.71 -4.31
C MET A 94 -5.47 -22.22 -4.60
N GLY A 95 -5.80 -21.41 -3.58
CA GLY A 95 -5.94 -19.96 -3.74
C GLY A 95 -4.65 -19.29 -4.21
N LEU A 96 -3.50 -19.70 -3.66
CA LEU A 96 -2.20 -19.20 -4.09
C LEU A 96 -1.82 -19.68 -5.49
N LYS A 97 -2.16 -20.91 -5.88
CA LYS A 97 -1.94 -21.37 -7.26
C LYS A 97 -2.80 -20.63 -8.27
N LEU A 98 -4.04 -20.30 -7.92
CA LEU A 98 -4.86 -19.43 -8.75
C LEU A 98 -4.24 -18.03 -8.85
N TYR A 99 -3.73 -17.48 -7.74
CA TYR A 99 -3.03 -16.20 -7.74
C TYR A 99 -1.76 -16.23 -8.62
N ASP A 100 -0.94 -17.27 -8.53
CA ASP A 100 0.25 -17.46 -9.36
C ASP A 100 -0.10 -17.49 -10.84
N LEU A 101 -1.19 -18.18 -11.20
CA LEU A 101 -1.70 -18.25 -12.58
C LEU A 101 -2.13 -16.87 -13.09
N VAL A 102 -2.86 -16.12 -12.28
CA VAL A 102 -3.31 -14.76 -12.64
C VAL A 102 -2.12 -13.80 -12.76
N ALA A 103 -1.17 -13.85 -11.83
CA ALA A 103 0.00 -12.99 -11.86
C ALA A 103 0.91 -13.29 -13.07
N GLY A 104 1.04 -14.56 -13.45
CA GLY A 104 1.78 -14.99 -14.62
C GLY A 104 3.21 -14.41 -14.65
N PRO A 105 3.62 -13.68 -15.71
CA PRO A 105 4.98 -13.14 -15.83
C PRO A 105 5.31 -12.00 -14.85
N ARG A 106 4.31 -11.51 -14.09
CA ARG A 106 4.43 -10.43 -13.10
C ARG A 106 4.65 -10.95 -11.69
N LEU A 107 4.71 -12.27 -11.55
CA LEU A 107 4.98 -12.92 -10.28
C LEU A 107 6.45 -12.72 -9.90
N LEU A 108 6.69 -12.44 -8.61
CA LEU A 108 8.06 -12.33 -8.09
C LEU A 108 8.70 -13.70 -7.96
N HIS A 109 8.01 -14.62 -7.28
CA HIS A 109 8.41 -16.01 -7.09
C HIS A 109 7.15 -16.87 -6.97
N LEU A 110 7.26 -18.14 -7.37
CA LEU A 110 6.17 -19.11 -7.26
C LEU A 110 5.81 -19.40 -5.81
N SER A 111 4.51 -19.48 -5.54
CA SER A 111 4.04 -19.94 -4.24
C SER A 111 4.42 -21.41 -4.01
N ARG A 112 4.75 -21.75 -2.77
CA ARG A 112 5.17 -23.09 -2.38
C ARG A 112 4.53 -23.52 -1.07
N TYR A 113 4.16 -24.78 -1.01
CA TYR A 113 3.81 -25.45 0.23
C TYR A 113 5.08 -26.06 0.86
N TYR A 114 5.24 -25.88 2.16
CA TYR A 114 6.26 -26.50 2.99
C TYR A 114 5.58 -27.40 4.00
N SER A 115 6.11 -28.61 4.17
CA SER A 115 5.70 -29.53 5.21
C SER A 115 5.93 -28.93 6.60
N ALA A 116 5.31 -29.50 7.64
CA ALA A 116 5.49 -29.04 9.01
C ALA A 116 6.98 -29.06 9.45
N GLN A 117 7.73 -30.06 9.00
CA GLN A 117 9.16 -30.17 9.32
C GLN A 117 9.98 -29.07 8.63
N GLU A 118 9.84 -28.93 7.31
CA GLU A 118 10.53 -27.87 6.55
C GLU A 118 10.17 -26.47 7.06
N SER A 119 8.91 -26.27 7.45
CA SER A 119 8.41 -25.00 7.99
C SER A 119 9.12 -24.60 9.28
N VAL A 120 9.38 -25.56 10.16
CA VAL A 120 10.07 -25.36 11.44
C VAL A 120 11.58 -25.17 11.23
N GLU A 121 12.16 -25.83 10.23
CA GLU A 121 13.57 -25.63 9.85
C GLU A 121 13.80 -24.21 9.31
N LEU A 122 12.89 -23.71 8.47
CA LEU A 122 12.95 -22.34 7.93
C LEU A 122 12.64 -21.27 8.99
N PHE A 123 11.70 -21.55 9.89
CA PHE A 123 11.26 -20.61 10.93
C PHE A 123 11.22 -21.32 12.29
N PRO A 124 12.35 -21.37 13.02
CA PRO A 124 12.46 -22.10 14.29
C PRO A 124 11.50 -21.61 15.39
N THR A 125 11.10 -20.34 15.33
CA THR A 125 10.16 -19.71 16.26
C THR A 125 8.70 -19.97 15.92
N LEU A 126 8.42 -20.71 14.84
CA LEU A 126 7.06 -21.03 14.41
C LEU A 126 6.37 -21.94 15.43
N ALA A 127 5.14 -21.60 15.80
CA ALA A 127 4.34 -22.40 16.70
C ALA A 127 4.03 -23.77 16.08
N ARG A 128 4.54 -24.84 16.71
CA ARG A 128 4.29 -26.22 16.29
C ARG A 128 2.86 -26.67 16.62
N ASN A 129 2.28 -26.08 17.66
CA ASN A 129 0.92 -26.35 18.13
C ASN A 129 0.20 -25.01 18.33
N GLY A 130 -1.09 -24.97 18.00
CA GLY A 130 -1.96 -23.82 18.23
C GLY A 130 -3.37 -24.27 18.58
N LYS A 131 -3.91 -23.78 19.71
CA LYS A 131 -5.29 -24.06 20.19
C LYS A 131 -5.71 -25.51 19.91
N ASP A 132 -4.94 -26.46 20.45
CA ASP A 132 -5.16 -27.91 20.38
C ASP A 132 -4.93 -28.61 19.02
N ARG A 133 -4.42 -27.89 18.01
CA ARG A 133 -4.08 -28.44 16.70
C ARG A 133 -2.58 -28.41 16.43
N THR A 134 -2.09 -29.42 15.75
CA THR A 134 -0.68 -29.53 15.31
C THR A 134 -0.49 -28.88 13.95
N LEU A 135 0.62 -28.19 13.74
CA LEU A 135 1.01 -27.65 12.43
C LEU A 135 1.03 -28.78 11.38
N LYS A 136 0.31 -28.61 10.28
CA LYS A 136 0.33 -29.53 9.12
C LYS A 136 1.31 -29.08 8.05
N GLY A 137 1.63 -27.80 8.03
CA GLY A 137 2.61 -27.19 7.14
C GLY A 137 2.36 -25.70 7.04
N ALA A 138 2.98 -25.08 6.05
CA ALA A 138 2.74 -23.69 5.74
C ALA A 138 2.78 -23.46 4.24
N VAL A 139 1.98 -22.51 3.80
CA VAL A 139 2.08 -21.99 2.44
C VAL A 139 2.87 -20.70 2.47
N VAL A 140 3.78 -20.54 1.50
CA VAL A 140 4.59 -19.35 1.34
C VAL A 140 4.27 -18.74 0.00
N TYR A 141 4.02 -17.44 0.01
CA TYR A 141 3.89 -16.61 -1.16
C TYR A 141 4.80 -15.39 -1.02
N TYR A 142 5.02 -14.69 -2.13
CA TYR A 142 5.92 -13.55 -2.16
C TYR A 142 5.14 -12.27 -2.42
N ASP A 143 5.43 -11.27 -1.61
CA ASP A 143 4.93 -9.92 -1.80
C ASP A 143 6.07 -8.92 -1.94
N GLY A 144 5.76 -7.67 -2.27
CA GLY A 144 6.77 -6.61 -2.30
C GLY A 144 6.95 -5.98 -0.93
N GLN A 145 8.18 -5.69 -0.53
CA GLN A 145 8.52 -4.84 0.60
C GLN A 145 9.23 -3.59 0.07
N MET A 146 9.01 -2.44 0.71
CA MET A 146 9.69 -1.20 0.34
C MET A 146 10.07 -0.34 1.53
N ASN A 147 11.14 0.42 1.37
CA ASN A 147 11.42 1.57 2.23
C ASN A 147 10.78 2.83 1.62
N ASP A 148 9.56 3.12 2.04
CA ASP A 148 8.75 4.27 1.62
C ASP A 148 9.49 5.62 1.69
N SER A 149 10.12 5.91 2.83
CA SER A 149 10.82 7.17 3.05
C SER A 149 12.00 7.35 2.08
N ARG A 150 12.80 6.30 1.89
CA ARG A 150 13.95 6.34 0.98
C ARG A 150 13.54 6.32 -0.47
N LEU A 151 12.46 5.61 -0.82
CA LEU A 151 11.93 5.58 -2.17
C LEU A 151 11.46 6.99 -2.59
N ASN A 152 10.76 7.70 -1.71
CA ASN A 152 10.33 9.08 -1.96
C ASN A 152 11.51 10.05 -2.16
N VAL A 153 12.53 9.95 -1.31
CA VAL A 153 13.75 10.76 -1.47
C VAL A 153 14.48 10.39 -2.77
N GLY A 154 14.57 9.09 -3.10
CA GLY A 154 15.16 8.61 -4.34
C GLY A 154 14.47 9.20 -5.58
N ILE A 155 13.14 9.21 -5.60
CA ILE A 155 12.36 9.82 -6.69
C ILE A 155 12.67 11.32 -6.80
N ALA A 156 12.69 12.05 -5.68
CA ALA A 156 13.02 13.46 -5.66
C ALA A 156 14.44 13.75 -6.18
N CYS A 157 15.42 12.93 -5.79
CA CYS A 157 16.79 13.03 -6.29
C CYS A 157 16.88 12.73 -7.79
N THR A 158 16.19 11.70 -8.29
CA THR A 158 16.16 11.38 -9.72
C THR A 158 15.51 12.50 -10.54
N ALA A 159 14.45 13.13 -10.02
CA ALA A 159 13.84 14.29 -10.66
C ALA A 159 14.81 15.49 -10.73
N ALA A 160 15.54 15.76 -9.65
CA ALA A 160 16.57 16.81 -9.63
C ALA A 160 17.70 16.53 -10.63
N LEU A 161 18.15 15.27 -10.72
CA LEU A 161 19.15 14.85 -11.73
C LEU A 161 18.63 14.99 -13.16
N ALA A 162 17.33 14.82 -13.39
CA ALA A 162 16.66 15.06 -14.67
C ALA A 162 16.41 16.56 -14.96
N GLY A 163 16.86 17.48 -14.09
CA GLY A 163 16.77 18.93 -14.27
C GLY A 163 15.54 19.59 -13.63
N ALA A 164 14.75 18.86 -12.85
CA ALA A 164 13.65 19.47 -12.10
C ALA A 164 14.16 20.31 -10.93
N ALA A 165 13.53 21.46 -10.67
CA ALA A 165 13.73 22.20 -9.43
C ALA A 165 12.96 21.50 -8.29
N VAL A 166 13.70 21.00 -7.29
CA VAL A 166 13.14 20.28 -6.14
C VAL A 166 13.44 21.06 -4.86
N LEU A 167 12.40 21.40 -4.10
CA LEU A 167 12.49 22.19 -2.88
C LEU A 167 11.87 21.41 -1.71
N ASN A 168 12.59 21.29 -0.60
CA ASN A 168 12.04 20.84 0.67
C ASN A 168 11.78 22.04 1.59
N HIS A 169 10.91 21.87 2.60
CA HIS A 169 10.56 22.93 3.56
C HIS A 169 10.01 24.24 2.95
N ALA A 170 9.47 24.19 1.74
CA ALA A 170 8.85 25.32 1.06
C ALA A 170 7.32 25.17 1.08
N GLU A 171 6.60 26.14 1.66
CA GLU A 171 5.14 26.12 1.78
C GLU A 171 4.53 26.95 0.66
N VAL A 172 3.64 26.37 -0.15
CA VAL A 172 2.88 27.15 -1.13
C VAL A 172 1.92 28.08 -0.40
N ILE A 173 2.18 29.39 -0.47
CA ILE A 173 1.42 30.43 0.25
C ILE A 173 0.20 30.86 -0.56
N THR A 174 0.32 31.01 -1.87
CA THR A 174 -0.76 31.57 -2.72
C THR A 174 -0.57 31.17 -4.18
N PHE A 175 -1.68 30.92 -4.89
CA PHE A 175 -1.66 30.69 -6.34
C PHE A 175 -1.74 32.01 -7.11
N LEU A 176 -0.92 32.14 -8.15
CA LEU A 176 -1.00 33.24 -9.11
C LEU A 176 -2.00 32.87 -10.18
N LYS A 177 -2.96 33.75 -10.44
CA LYS A 177 -3.99 33.56 -11.45
C LYS A 177 -3.90 34.62 -12.53
N ASP A 178 -4.23 34.23 -13.74
CA ASP A 178 -4.39 35.14 -14.87
C ASP A 178 -5.69 35.97 -14.72
N GLU A 179 -5.58 37.29 -14.89
CA GLU A 179 -6.67 38.25 -14.63
C GLU A 179 -7.85 38.12 -15.60
N GLY A 180 -7.65 37.50 -16.76
CA GLY A 180 -8.70 37.28 -17.76
C GLY A 180 -9.38 35.91 -17.69
N SER A 181 -8.60 34.84 -17.43
CA SER A 181 -9.09 33.46 -17.51
C SER A 181 -9.32 32.77 -16.17
N GLU A 182 -8.92 33.38 -15.04
CA GLU A 182 -8.95 32.80 -13.70
C GLU A 182 -8.13 31.49 -13.55
N ARG A 183 -7.30 31.16 -14.55
CA ARG A 183 -6.45 29.96 -14.55
C ARG A 183 -5.21 30.19 -13.70
N ILE A 184 -4.76 29.12 -13.02
CA ILE A 184 -3.51 29.14 -12.25
C ILE A 184 -2.33 29.15 -13.22
N ILE A 185 -1.49 30.18 -13.13
CA ILE A 185 -0.27 30.36 -13.94
C ILE A 185 1.01 30.25 -13.10
N GLY A 186 0.88 30.13 -11.78
CA GLY A 186 2.03 29.95 -10.89
C GLY A 186 1.63 29.84 -9.43
N ALA A 187 2.64 29.77 -8.57
CA ALA A 187 2.48 29.74 -7.13
C ALA A 187 3.59 30.54 -6.46
N ARG A 188 3.26 31.20 -5.35
CA ARG A 188 4.22 31.77 -4.42
C ARG A 188 4.52 30.72 -3.35
N VAL A 189 5.80 30.41 -3.19
CA VAL A 189 6.35 29.44 -2.23
C VAL A 189 7.24 30.17 -1.24
#